data_AF-A0A0J6SUH4-F1
#
_entry.id   AF-A0A0J6SUH4-F1
#
_cell.length_a   1.000
_cell.length_b   1.000
_cell.length_c   1.000
_cell.angle_alpha   90.00
_cell.angle_beta   90.00
_cell.angle_gamma   90.00
#
_symmetry.space_group_name_H-M   'P 1'
#
loop_
_entity.id
_entity.type
_entity.pdbx_description
1 polymer ?
#
loop_
_entity_poly.entity_id
_entity_poly.type
_entity_poly.pdbx_seq_one_letter_code
_entity_poly.pdbx_strand_id
1 'polypeptide(L)'
;MPPEPRSGPAPSGVTSTLWTVFLGLALVRLVTARRPDGVMDAAPDPNRHLGGGAKSYSGRPAQWVADTEVERGRKAETPTEIPAKGWKDVLYRVYLEFQKDRVLSVAAGVTFYTLLALFPAVAALVSLYGLFTDPSTINDHLSLLQGVMPSGALEIIGDQVKRITAKGGTTLGITFFTSLAISLWSANAGMKAMFDALNIVYEEEEKRSFFQLNLRSLTFTLGALVFVVVALGCIVVLPVALNFLGYFGIRISPTAWYIALLRWPALLAVLLLALALLYRYGPSRDLPRWRWVTPGSLTAGVVWLVASIGFSWYVAHFGSYNETYGSLGAAIGFMTWIWISSTIVLLGGEINAELEHQTARDTTVGPEVPMGARRARMADTVGAPA
;
A
#
# COMPACT_ATOMS: atom_id res chain seq x y z
N MET A 1 65.99 -5.42 -10.21
CA MET A 1 64.76 -5.96 -9.61
C MET A 1 64.17 -4.90 -8.69
N PRO A 2 63.05 -4.25 -9.05
CA PRO A 2 62.33 -3.38 -8.13
C PRO A 2 61.51 -4.24 -7.14
N PRO A 3 61.31 -3.80 -5.88
CA PRO A 3 60.55 -4.56 -4.89
C PRO A 3 59.03 -4.48 -5.15
N GLU A 4 58.33 -5.61 -4.95
CA GLU A 4 56.88 -5.70 -5.08
C GLU A 4 56.13 -4.84 -4.05
N PRO A 5 54.98 -4.23 -4.42
CA PRO A 5 54.14 -3.51 -3.49
C PRO A 5 53.39 -4.47 -2.56
N ARG A 6 53.56 -4.29 -1.25
CA ARG A 6 52.81 -5.04 -0.22
C ARG A 6 51.33 -4.68 -0.29
N SER A 7 50.49 -5.68 -0.55
CA SER A 7 49.03 -5.59 -0.42
C SER A 7 48.65 -5.45 1.06
N GLY A 8 48.13 -4.29 1.46
CA GLY A 8 47.49 -4.10 2.77
C GLY A 8 46.19 -4.92 2.89
N PRO A 9 45.76 -5.28 4.10
CA PRO A 9 44.53 -6.05 4.30
C PRO A 9 43.31 -5.25 3.83
N ALA A 10 42.44 -5.88 3.05
CA ALA A 10 41.18 -5.30 2.61
C ALA A 10 40.32 -4.90 3.83
N PRO A 11 39.65 -3.72 3.82
CA PRO A 11 38.76 -3.34 4.89
C PRO A 11 37.64 -4.38 5.04
N SER A 12 37.46 -4.88 6.27
CA SER A 12 36.46 -5.90 6.58
C SER A 12 35.04 -5.34 6.42
N GLY A 13 34.40 -5.63 5.29
CA GLY A 13 33.02 -5.20 4.99
C GLY A 13 31.93 -5.68 5.96
N VAL A 14 32.29 -6.52 6.95
CA VAL A 14 31.40 -7.09 7.96
C VAL A 14 30.89 -6.03 8.96
N THR A 15 31.69 -5.02 9.29
CA THR A 15 31.23 -3.95 10.21
C THR A 15 30.22 -3.02 9.54
N SER A 16 30.37 -2.75 8.25
CA SER A 16 29.42 -1.93 7.47
C SER A 16 28.06 -2.61 7.28
N THR A 17 28.04 -3.93 7.05
CA THR A 17 26.79 -4.71 6.93
C THR A 17 26.04 -4.82 8.26
N LEU A 18 26.73 -4.92 9.39
CA LEU A 18 26.08 -4.92 10.71
C LEU A 18 25.43 -3.57 11.05
N TRP A 19 26.12 -2.45 10.74
CA TRP A 19 25.56 -1.12 10.97
C TRP A 19 24.37 -0.80 10.08
N THR A 20 24.38 -1.25 8.83
CA THR A 20 23.25 -1.07 7.90
C THR A 20 22.03 -1.90 8.31
N VAL A 21 22.22 -3.16 8.73
CA VAL A 21 21.14 -3.99 9.29
C VAL A 21 20.59 -3.39 10.58
N PHE A 22 21.45 -2.90 11.48
CA PHE A 22 21.03 -2.26 12.72
C PHE A 22 20.23 -0.98 12.47
N LEU A 23 20.70 -0.10 11.59
CA LEU A 23 19.97 1.12 11.19
C LEU A 23 18.64 0.78 10.51
N GLY A 24 18.60 -0.24 9.65
CA GLY A 24 17.38 -0.74 9.03
C GLY A 24 16.38 -1.24 10.08
N LEU A 25 16.82 -2.07 11.03
CA LEU A 25 15.97 -2.56 12.11
C LEU A 25 15.53 -1.45 13.06
N ALA A 26 16.37 -0.45 13.32
CA ALA A 26 16.02 0.70 14.14
C ALA A 26 14.96 1.58 13.44
N LEU A 27 15.11 1.82 12.13
CA LEU A 27 14.12 2.53 11.31
C LEU A 27 12.80 1.78 11.25
N VAL A 28 12.83 0.46 11.01
CA VAL A 28 11.63 -0.39 11.03
C VAL A 28 10.98 -0.31 12.41
N ARG A 29 11.75 -0.49 13.49
CA ARG A 29 11.20 -0.37 14.85
C ARG A 29 10.59 0.99 15.11
N LEU A 30 11.19 2.08 14.64
CA LEU A 30 10.70 3.44 14.88
C LEU A 30 9.43 3.74 14.04
N VAL A 31 9.34 3.21 12.83
CA VAL A 31 8.15 3.28 11.97
C VAL A 31 7.00 2.43 12.54
N THR A 32 7.31 1.22 13.02
CA THR A 32 6.35 0.28 13.58
C THR A 32 6.13 0.45 15.09
N ALA A 33 6.81 1.42 15.73
CA ALA A 33 6.76 1.62 17.17
C ALA A 33 5.32 1.91 17.57
N ARG A 34 4.87 1.21 18.63
CA ARG A 34 3.59 1.50 19.25
C ARG A 34 3.67 2.81 20.02
N ARG A 35 2.51 3.47 20.15
CA ARG A 35 2.37 4.56 21.11
C ARG A 35 2.61 4.01 22.52
N PRO A 36 3.33 4.73 23.40
CA PRO A 36 3.47 4.33 24.80
C PRO A 36 2.10 4.23 25.48
N ASP A 37 1.94 3.18 26.29
CA ASP A 37 0.76 3.02 27.16
C ASP A 37 0.83 4.11 28.26
N GLY A 38 -0.18 4.98 28.34
CA GLY A 38 -0.25 5.99 29.42
C GLY A 38 -0.70 7.40 29.06
N VAL A 39 -0.76 7.77 27.78
CA VAL A 39 -1.38 9.05 27.35
C VAL A 39 -2.86 8.81 27.08
N MET A 40 -3.73 9.00 28.06
CA MET A 40 -5.17 9.02 27.76
C MET A 40 -5.45 10.21 26.84
N ASP A 41 -5.63 9.93 25.55
CA ASP A 41 -6.25 10.90 24.65
C ASP A 41 -7.64 11.21 25.20
N ALA A 42 -8.11 12.45 25.02
CA ALA A 42 -9.48 12.80 25.38
C ALA A 42 -10.44 11.78 24.77
N ALA A 43 -11.35 11.23 25.59
CA ALA A 43 -12.30 10.24 25.13
C ALA A 43 -12.98 10.77 23.85
N PRO A 44 -13.05 9.97 22.77
CA PRO A 44 -13.73 10.39 21.55
C PRO A 44 -15.14 10.87 21.93
N ASP A 45 -15.54 12.06 21.46
CA ASP A 45 -16.87 12.58 21.75
C ASP A 45 -17.93 11.56 21.28
N PRO A 46 -18.67 10.92 22.21
CA PRO A 46 -19.62 9.87 21.88
C PRO A 46 -20.81 10.41 21.07
N ASN A 47 -21.00 11.73 21.05
CA ASN A 47 -22.05 12.44 20.32
C ASN A 47 -21.53 13.13 19.05
N ARG A 48 -20.29 12.87 18.62
CA ARG A 48 -19.80 13.37 17.33
C ARG A 48 -20.50 12.61 16.20
N HIS A 49 -21.72 13.03 15.91
CA HIS A 49 -22.53 12.63 14.77
C HIS A 49 -21.94 13.26 13.51
N LEU A 50 -21.08 12.52 12.81
CA LEU A 50 -20.75 12.83 11.42
C LEU A 50 -21.92 12.43 10.50
N GLY A 51 -23.10 13.05 10.68
CA GLY A 51 -24.24 12.91 9.76
C GLY A 51 -24.73 11.47 9.49
N GLY A 52 -25.44 11.28 8.37
CA GLY A 52 -26.25 10.09 8.03
C GLY A 52 -25.52 8.80 7.68
N GLY A 53 -24.36 8.52 8.29
CA GLY A 53 -23.69 7.22 8.23
C GLY A 53 -24.43 6.12 9.00
N ALA A 54 -23.84 4.93 9.03
CA ALA A 54 -24.30 3.85 9.88
C ALA A 54 -24.26 4.28 11.35
N LYS A 55 -25.32 3.96 12.10
CA LYS A 55 -25.34 4.24 13.54
C LYS A 55 -24.26 3.40 14.23
N SER A 56 -23.60 3.99 15.22
CA SER A 56 -22.58 3.32 16.02
C SER A 56 -22.90 3.47 17.51
N TYR A 57 -22.62 2.42 18.28
CA TYR A 57 -22.81 2.37 19.72
C TYR A 57 -21.46 2.43 20.41
N SER A 58 -21.34 3.23 21.47
CA SER A 58 -20.14 3.32 22.32
C SER A 58 -20.48 3.02 23.78
N GLY A 59 -19.49 2.65 24.58
CA GLY A 59 -19.65 2.44 26.03
C GLY A 59 -20.69 1.35 26.39
N ARG A 60 -21.60 1.68 27.33
CA ARG A 60 -22.62 0.73 27.83
C ARG A 60 -23.60 0.25 26.74
N PRO A 61 -24.16 1.11 25.88
CA PRO A 61 -24.95 0.67 24.74
C PRO A 61 -24.24 -0.36 23.84
N ALA A 62 -22.94 -0.17 23.58
CA ALA A 62 -22.17 -1.09 22.75
C ALA A 62 -22.07 -2.49 23.38
N GLN A 63 -21.80 -2.54 24.69
CA GLN A 63 -21.77 -3.79 25.45
C GLN A 63 -23.14 -4.48 25.46
N TRP A 64 -24.22 -3.72 25.66
CA TRP A 64 -25.59 -4.26 25.64
C TRP A 64 -25.95 -4.85 24.27
N VAL A 65 -25.63 -4.17 23.18
CA VAL A 65 -25.81 -4.70 21.81
C VAL A 65 -24.97 -5.96 21.61
N ALA A 66 -23.72 -5.98 22.10
CA ALA A 66 -22.86 -7.14 21.96
C ALA A 66 -23.33 -8.38 22.74
N ASP A 67 -23.99 -8.15 23.88
CA ASP A 67 -24.56 -9.21 24.71
C ASP A 67 -25.92 -9.70 24.23
N THR A 68 -26.72 -8.83 23.61
CA THR A 68 -28.06 -9.19 23.11
C THR A 68 -28.04 -9.77 21.70
N GLU A 69 -27.16 -9.30 20.82
CA GLU A 69 -27.11 -9.68 19.40
C GLU A 69 -26.05 -10.75 19.08
N VAL A 70 -25.93 -11.78 19.92
CA VAL A 70 -24.87 -12.80 19.79
C VAL A 70 -24.86 -13.48 18.41
N GLU A 71 -26.03 -13.68 17.82
CA GLU A 71 -26.21 -14.29 16.48
C GLU A 71 -25.61 -13.48 15.31
N ARG A 72 -25.16 -12.24 15.55
CA ARG A 72 -24.54 -11.37 14.54
C ARG A 72 -23.02 -11.39 14.59
N GLY A 73 -22.40 -12.21 15.46
CA GLY A 73 -20.95 -12.29 15.58
C GLY A 73 -20.33 -11.14 16.40
N ARG A 74 -21.10 -10.54 17.31
CA ARG A 74 -20.64 -9.40 18.15
C ARG A 74 -19.50 -9.75 19.13
N LYS A 75 -19.20 -11.03 19.30
CA LYS A 75 -18.11 -11.53 20.16
C LYS A 75 -17.03 -12.27 19.37
N ALA A 76 -17.02 -12.15 18.04
CA ALA A 76 -16.06 -12.81 17.17
C ALA A 76 -14.61 -12.34 17.44
N GLU A 77 -13.69 -13.27 17.58
CA GLU A 77 -12.25 -13.02 17.72
C GLU A 77 -11.50 -13.07 16.38
N THR A 78 -12.17 -13.61 15.35
CA THR A 78 -11.69 -13.68 13.97
C THR A 78 -12.82 -13.29 12.99
N PRO A 79 -12.51 -12.69 11.83
CA PRO A 79 -13.53 -12.40 10.81
C PRO A 79 -14.29 -13.64 10.31
N THR A 80 -13.66 -14.81 10.37
CA THR A 80 -14.24 -16.11 9.97
C THR A 80 -15.34 -16.61 10.91
N GLU A 81 -15.39 -16.10 12.14
CA GLU A 81 -16.46 -16.42 13.11
C GLU A 81 -17.72 -15.56 12.91
N ILE A 82 -17.65 -14.51 12.07
CA ILE A 82 -18.81 -13.66 11.79
C ILE A 82 -19.80 -14.44 10.92
N PRO A 83 -21.05 -14.67 11.39
CA PRO A 83 -22.06 -15.41 10.64
C PRO A 83 -22.62 -14.58 9.49
N ALA A 84 -23.37 -15.21 8.59
CA ALA A 84 -23.96 -14.55 7.41
C ALA A 84 -24.81 -13.31 7.75
N LYS A 85 -25.55 -13.33 8.88
CA LYS A 85 -26.29 -12.16 9.37
C LYS A 85 -25.35 -10.99 9.67
N GLY A 86 -24.21 -11.26 10.32
CA GLY A 86 -23.20 -10.25 10.61
C GLY A 86 -22.50 -9.72 9.36
N TRP A 87 -22.21 -10.59 8.39
CA TRP A 87 -21.66 -10.16 7.09
C TRP A 87 -22.64 -9.27 6.30
N LYS A 88 -23.95 -9.54 6.37
CA LYS A 88 -24.96 -8.64 5.80
C LYS A 88 -24.90 -7.26 6.45
N ASP A 89 -24.76 -7.19 7.77
CA ASP A 89 -24.62 -5.92 8.49
C ASP A 89 -23.36 -5.18 8.05
N VAL A 90 -22.21 -5.86 7.99
CA VAL A 90 -20.94 -5.31 7.51
C VAL A 90 -21.08 -4.73 6.10
N LEU A 91 -21.60 -5.49 5.14
CA LEU A 91 -21.75 -5.02 3.76
C LEU A 91 -22.71 -3.85 3.62
N TYR A 92 -23.79 -3.83 4.41
CA TYR A 92 -24.72 -2.71 4.44
C TYR A 92 -24.06 -1.45 4.99
N ARG A 93 -23.28 -1.56 6.08
CA ARG A 93 -22.54 -0.42 6.63
C ARG A 93 -21.45 0.07 5.69
N VAL A 94 -20.69 -0.83 5.05
CA VAL A 94 -19.73 -0.47 4.00
C VAL A 94 -20.40 0.37 2.91
N TYR A 95 -21.61 0.02 2.47
CA TYR A 95 -22.35 0.82 1.48
C TYR A 95 -22.72 2.21 2.01
N LEU A 96 -23.20 2.32 3.25
CA LEU A 96 -23.58 3.60 3.85
C LEU A 96 -22.36 4.52 4.07
N GLU A 97 -21.30 3.98 4.67
CA GLU A 97 -20.07 4.71 4.95
C GLU A 97 -19.35 5.12 3.66
N PHE A 98 -19.29 4.24 2.66
CA PHE A 98 -18.70 4.59 1.35
C PHE A 98 -19.33 5.85 0.73
N GLN A 99 -20.65 6.02 0.88
CA GLN A 99 -21.37 7.20 0.40
C GLN A 99 -21.13 8.42 1.30
N LYS A 100 -21.22 8.23 2.62
CA LYS A 100 -21.07 9.30 3.62
C LYS A 100 -19.67 9.90 3.61
N ASP A 101 -18.64 9.06 3.54
CA ASP A 101 -17.24 9.47 3.44
C ASP A 101 -16.88 10.00 2.05
N ARG A 102 -17.82 9.92 1.11
CA ARG A 102 -17.65 10.38 -0.28
C ARG A 102 -16.39 9.77 -0.87
N VAL A 103 -16.23 8.45 -0.72
CA VAL A 103 -15.00 7.73 -1.09
C VAL A 103 -14.56 8.02 -2.53
N LEU A 104 -15.51 8.20 -3.46
CA LEU A 104 -15.22 8.62 -4.83
C LEU A 104 -14.55 10.00 -4.92
N SER A 105 -15.03 10.98 -4.16
CA SER A 105 -14.44 12.32 -4.12
C SER A 105 -13.10 12.33 -3.40
N VAL A 106 -12.97 11.58 -2.31
CA VAL A 106 -11.70 11.42 -1.58
C VAL A 106 -10.65 10.75 -2.48
N ALA A 107 -11.02 9.68 -3.18
CA ALA A 107 -10.16 9.01 -4.17
C ALA A 107 -9.72 9.93 -5.30
N ALA A 108 -10.56 10.88 -5.72
CA ALA A 108 -10.19 11.90 -6.71
C ALA A 108 -9.09 12.84 -6.17
N GLY A 109 -9.17 13.22 -4.89
CA GLY A 109 -8.10 13.95 -4.21
C GLY A 109 -6.79 13.16 -4.15
N VAL A 110 -6.85 11.87 -3.77
CA VAL A 110 -5.68 10.96 -3.79
C VAL A 110 -5.07 10.88 -5.19
N THR A 111 -5.92 10.80 -6.21
CA THR A 111 -5.50 10.76 -7.62
C THR A 111 -4.72 12.01 -8.01
N PHE A 112 -5.23 13.19 -7.67
CA PHE A 112 -4.56 14.46 -7.94
C PHE A 112 -3.16 14.52 -7.31
N TYR A 113 -3.04 14.21 -6.02
CA TYR A 113 -1.74 14.20 -5.35
C TYR A 113 -0.80 13.10 -5.87
N THR A 114 -1.33 11.95 -6.29
CA THR A 114 -0.56 10.87 -6.91
C THR A 114 0.02 11.30 -8.26
N LEU A 115 -0.75 12.03 -9.08
CA LEU A 115 -0.28 12.58 -10.35
C LEU A 115 0.83 13.62 -10.15
N LEU A 116 0.68 14.51 -9.15
CA LEU A 116 1.75 15.46 -8.79
C LEU A 116 3.02 14.73 -8.31
N ALA A 117 2.84 13.64 -7.57
CA ALA A 117 3.93 12.79 -7.08
C ALA A 117 4.57 11.92 -8.17
N LEU A 118 3.94 11.76 -9.34
CA LEU A 118 4.40 10.85 -10.39
C LEU A 118 5.80 11.21 -10.90
N PHE A 119 6.03 12.47 -11.27
CA PHE A 119 7.32 12.87 -11.85
C PHE A 119 8.49 12.67 -10.88
N PRO A 120 8.41 13.11 -9.60
CA PRO A 120 9.41 12.78 -8.60
C PRO A 120 9.52 11.27 -8.33
N ALA A 121 8.41 10.53 -8.32
CA ALA A 121 8.42 9.08 -8.09
C ALA A 121 9.16 8.34 -9.21
N VAL A 122 8.94 8.70 -10.48
CA VAL A 122 9.67 8.12 -11.62
C VAL A 122 11.15 8.49 -11.54
N ALA A 123 11.50 9.71 -11.13
CA ALA A 123 12.90 10.08 -10.92
C ALA A 123 13.57 9.25 -9.80
N ALA A 124 12.89 9.06 -8.67
CA ALA A 124 13.36 8.19 -7.61
C ALA A 124 13.47 6.73 -8.06
N LEU A 125 12.50 6.24 -8.85
CA LEU A 125 12.50 4.89 -9.41
C LEU A 125 13.72 4.66 -10.31
N VAL A 126 13.96 5.55 -11.28
CA VAL A 126 15.11 5.47 -12.20
C VAL A 126 16.43 5.52 -11.42
N SER A 127 16.53 6.41 -10.43
CA SER A 127 17.69 6.52 -9.55
C SER A 127 17.95 5.23 -8.74
N LEU A 128 16.90 4.63 -8.16
CA LEU A 128 17.02 3.38 -7.40
C LEU A 128 17.33 2.19 -8.31
N TYR A 129 16.71 2.13 -9.49
CA TYR A 129 16.94 1.07 -10.46
C TYR A 129 18.37 1.10 -11.01
N GLY A 130 18.88 2.32 -11.28
CA GLY A 130 20.26 2.59 -11.71
C GLY A 130 21.36 2.12 -10.74
N LEU A 131 21.02 1.82 -9.48
CA LEU A 131 21.98 1.25 -8.51
C LEU A 131 22.31 -0.21 -8.81
N PHE A 132 21.41 -0.94 -9.47
CA PHE A 132 21.53 -2.38 -9.68
C PHE A 132 21.67 -2.76 -11.16
N THR A 133 21.18 -1.93 -12.09
CA THR A 133 21.10 -2.26 -13.52
C THR A 133 21.11 -0.98 -14.38
N ASP A 134 21.45 -1.10 -15.66
CA ASP A 134 21.36 0.01 -16.61
C ASP A 134 19.89 0.51 -16.73
N PRO A 135 19.61 1.79 -16.45
CA PRO A 135 18.29 2.39 -16.62
C PRO A 135 17.67 2.25 -18.02
N SER A 136 18.48 2.00 -19.05
CA SER A 136 17.99 1.76 -20.42
C SER A 136 17.03 0.56 -20.51
N THR A 137 17.27 -0.47 -19.68
CA THR A 137 16.47 -1.70 -19.61
C THR A 137 15.09 -1.53 -18.97
N ILE A 138 14.83 -0.41 -18.27
CA ILE A 138 13.53 -0.13 -17.65
C ILE A 138 12.43 -0.13 -18.71
N ASN A 139 12.68 0.46 -19.89
CA ASN A 139 11.68 0.54 -20.96
C ASN A 139 11.29 -0.85 -21.48
N ASP A 140 12.26 -1.75 -21.60
CA ASP A 140 12.01 -3.13 -22.02
C ASP A 140 11.15 -3.86 -20.97
N HIS A 141 11.38 -3.59 -19.68
CA HIS A 141 10.59 -4.20 -18.61
C HIS A 141 9.19 -3.59 -18.45
N LEU A 142 9.02 -2.30 -18.74
CA LEU A 142 7.70 -1.67 -18.76
C LEU A 142 6.79 -2.31 -19.82
N SER A 143 7.35 -2.73 -20.96
CA SER A 143 6.59 -3.45 -22.00
C SER A 143 6.01 -4.79 -21.49
N LEU A 144 6.65 -5.41 -20.49
CA LEU A 144 6.20 -6.68 -19.90
C LEU A 144 4.99 -6.50 -18.97
N LEU A 145 4.63 -5.26 -18.63
CA LEU A 145 3.44 -4.92 -17.85
C LEU A 145 2.18 -4.69 -18.72
N GLN A 146 2.27 -4.87 -20.05
CA GLN A 146 1.19 -4.60 -21.04
C GLN A 146 -0.10 -5.42 -20.90
N GLY A 147 -0.26 -6.25 -19.85
CA GLY A 147 -1.53 -6.92 -19.52
C GLY A 147 -2.11 -6.56 -18.14
N VAL A 148 -1.39 -5.75 -17.36
CA VAL A 148 -1.76 -5.36 -15.99
C VAL A 148 -2.03 -3.88 -15.91
N MET A 149 -1.20 -3.10 -16.60
CA MET A 149 -1.31 -1.66 -16.65
C MET A 149 -1.96 -1.21 -17.96
N PRO A 150 -2.81 -0.18 -17.93
CA PRO A 150 -3.36 0.40 -19.15
C PRO A 150 -2.25 1.01 -20.01
N SER A 151 -2.43 1.00 -21.33
CA SER A 151 -1.45 1.53 -22.30
C SER A 151 -1.08 2.99 -22.03
N GLY A 152 -2.03 3.86 -21.70
CA GLY A 152 -1.76 5.27 -21.36
C GLY A 152 -0.88 5.47 -20.13
N ALA A 153 -0.96 4.56 -19.14
CA ALA A 153 -0.08 4.58 -17.98
C ALA A 153 1.37 4.27 -18.37
N LEU A 154 1.54 3.25 -19.23
CA LEU A 154 2.85 2.82 -19.73
C LEU A 154 3.49 3.89 -20.63
N GLU A 155 2.71 4.58 -21.46
CA GLU A 155 3.17 5.66 -22.31
C GLU A 155 3.72 6.84 -21.48
N ILE A 156 2.94 7.34 -20.52
CA ILE A 156 3.34 8.48 -19.68
C ILE A 156 4.58 8.16 -18.84
N ILE A 157 4.61 6.98 -18.20
CA ILE A 157 5.75 6.56 -17.38
C ILE A 157 6.99 6.33 -18.26
N GLY A 158 6.83 5.63 -19.39
CA GLY A 158 7.92 5.35 -20.33
C GLY A 158 8.55 6.61 -20.92
N ASP A 159 7.74 7.59 -21.31
CA ASP A 159 8.23 8.88 -21.79
C ASP A 159 9.01 9.64 -20.72
N GLN A 160 8.55 9.59 -19.48
CA GLN A 160 9.27 10.22 -18.38
C GLN A 160 10.60 9.52 -18.08
N VAL A 161 10.62 8.19 -18.08
CA VAL A 161 11.87 7.41 -17.93
C VAL A 161 12.85 7.77 -19.04
N LYS A 162 12.42 7.80 -20.31
CA LYS A 162 13.26 8.20 -21.46
C LYS A 162 13.84 9.60 -21.28
N ARG A 163 13.03 10.58 -20.85
CA ARG A 163 13.49 11.96 -20.60
C ARG A 163 14.57 12.05 -19.52
N ILE A 164 14.45 11.23 -18.47
CA ILE A 164 15.42 11.20 -17.37
C ILE A 164 16.71 10.52 -17.81
N THR A 165 16.63 9.36 -18.48
CA THR A 165 17.79 8.62 -18.96
C THR A 165 18.56 9.38 -20.06
N ALA A 166 17.85 10.10 -20.93
CA ALA A 166 18.46 10.90 -22.01
C ALA A 166 19.33 12.07 -21.52
N LYS A 167 19.13 12.54 -20.28
CA LYS A 167 19.93 13.63 -19.70
C LYS A 167 21.31 13.16 -19.19
N GLY A 168 21.55 11.85 -19.12
CA GLY A 168 22.86 11.24 -18.85
C GLY A 168 23.39 11.41 -17.42
N GLY A 169 24.13 10.39 -16.96
CA GLY A 169 25.11 10.52 -15.89
C GLY A 169 24.57 10.57 -14.46
N THR A 170 24.22 9.42 -13.90
CA THR A 170 24.12 9.28 -12.44
C THR A 170 25.53 9.19 -11.86
N THR A 171 26.18 10.32 -11.58
CA THR A 171 27.45 10.29 -10.84
C THR A 171 27.13 9.82 -9.42
N LEU A 172 27.56 8.60 -9.07
CA LEU A 172 27.48 8.08 -7.70
C LEU A 172 28.26 9.03 -6.78
N GLY A 173 27.54 9.91 -6.10
CA GLY A 173 28.10 11.00 -5.32
C GLY A 173 27.01 11.78 -4.59
N ILE A 174 27.38 12.87 -3.93
CA ILE A 174 26.47 13.67 -3.09
C ILE A 174 25.23 14.12 -3.89
N THR A 175 25.41 14.54 -5.15
CA THR A 175 24.31 14.98 -6.03
C THR A 175 23.25 13.89 -6.27
N PHE A 176 23.65 12.61 -6.37
CA PHE A 176 22.71 11.50 -6.49
C PHE A 176 21.84 11.37 -5.25
N PHE A 177 22.46 11.31 -4.06
CA PHE A 177 21.71 11.16 -2.81
C PHE A 177 20.81 12.36 -2.53
N THR A 178 21.27 13.58 -2.82
CA THR A 178 20.45 14.79 -2.67
C THR A 178 19.27 14.80 -3.64
N SER A 179 19.47 14.47 -4.92
CA SER A 179 18.37 14.41 -5.90
C SER A 179 17.37 13.30 -5.61
N LEU A 180 17.84 12.13 -5.17
CA LEU A 180 16.99 11.04 -4.69
C LEU A 180 16.17 11.46 -3.47
N ALA A 181 16.80 12.11 -2.48
CA ALA A 181 16.11 12.59 -1.28
C ALA A 181 15.02 13.62 -1.61
N ILE A 182 15.32 14.59 -2.48
CA ILE A 182 14.33 15.57 -2.96
C ILE A 182 13.19 14.86 -3.70
N SER A 183 13.51 13.91 -4.57
CA SER A 183 12.51 13.17 -5.35
C SER A 183 11.60 12.34 -4.45
N LEU A 184 12.15 11.63 -3.46
CA LEU A 184 11.40 10.87 -2.47
C LEU A 184 10.52 11.78 -1.61
N TRP A 185 11.05 12.93 -1.17
CA TRP A 185 10.29 13.91 -0.41
C TRP A 185 9.07 14.42 -1.18
N SER A 186 9.25 14.75 -2.46
CA SER A 186 8.17 15.22 -3.32
C SER A 186 7.18 14.10 -3.68
N ALA A 187 7.66 12.88 -3.95
CA ALA A 187 6.82 11.71 -4.22
C ALA A 187 5.92 11.36 -3.02
N ASN A 188 6.36 11.68 -1.81
CA ASN A 188 5.64 11.37 -0.57
C ASN A 188 4.26 12.04 -0.47
N ALA A 189 3.97 13.07 -1.26
CA ALA A 189 2.67 13.74 -1.25
C ALA A 189 1.50 12.79 -1.59
N GLY A 190 1.69 11.89 -2.56
CA GLY A 190 0.66 10.90 -2.93
C GLY A 190 0.38 9.90 -1.80
N MET A 191 1.44 9.44 -1.11
CA MET A 191 1.29 8.51 0.02
C MET A 191 0.61 9.18 1.23
N LYS A 192 0.92 10.46 1.52
CA LYS A 192 0.22 11.23 2.55
C LYS A 192 -1.26 11.38 2.23
N ALA A 193 -1.60 11.71 0.98
CA ALA A 193 -2.99 11.79 0.56
C ALA A 193 -3.72 10.45 0.75
N MET A 194 -3.06 9.33 0.46
CA MET A 194 -3.61 7.99 0.73
C MET A 194 -3.80 7.74 2.24
N PHE A 195 -2.85 8.15 3.09
CA PHE A 195 -2.99 8.03 4.55
C PHE A 195 -4.14 8.88 5.08
N ASP A 196 -4.29 10.10 4.60
CA ASP A 196 -5.39 10.99 4.97
C ASP A 196 -6.73 10.40 4.52
N ALA A 197 -6.80 9.84 3.32
CA ALA A 197 -7.99 9.15 2.83
C ALA A 197 -8.33 7.90 3.66
N LEU A 198 -7.33 7.13 4.09
CA LEU A 198 -7.54 6.00 5.00
C LEU A 198 -7.95 6.46 6.40
N ASN A 199 -7.42 7.57 6.91
CA ASN A 199 -7.88 8.15 8.16
C ASN A 199 -9.39 8.47 8.09
N ILE A 200 -9.87 9.03 6.97
CA ILE A 200 -11.31 9.27 6.75
C ILE A 200 -12.11 7.96 6.85
N VAL A 201 -11.75 6.93 6.08
CA VAL A 201 -12.41 5.61 6.05
C VAL A 201 -12.43 4.92 7.42
N TYR A 202 -11.40 5.13 8.25
CA TYR A 202 -11.35 4.56 9.60
C TYR A 202 -11.97 5.48 10.67
N GLU A 203 -12.58 6.61 10.28
CA GLU A 203 -13.07 7.68 11.16
C GLU A 203 -12.01 8.17 12.18
N GLU A 204 -10.75 8.21 11.76
CA GLU A 204 -9.63 8.65 12.57
C GLU A 204 -9.14 10.04 12.17
N GLU A 205 -8.62 10.77 13.16
CA GLU A 205 -7.89 12.01 12.91
C GLU A 205 -6.39 11.76 12.95
N GLU A 206 -5.63 12.53 12.16
CA GLU A 206 -4.18 12.40 12.14
C GLU A 206 -3.57 12.95 13.43
N LYS A 207 -3.29 12.06 14.37
CA LYS A 207 -2.69 12.36 15.69
C LYS A 207 -1.15 12.28 15.68
N ARG A 208 -0.52 11.79 14.60
CA ARG A 208 0.96 11.69 14.52
C ARG A 208 1.58 13.07 14.37
N SER A 209 2.73 13.29 15.01
CA SER A 209 3.50 14.51 14.79
C SER A 209 3.99 14.60 13.34
N PHE A 210 4.29 15.82 12.88
CA PHE A 210 4.82 16.07 11.53
C PHE A 210 5.97 15.11 11.19
N PHE A 211 6.92 14.92 12.11
CA PHE A 211 8.07 14.03 11.89
C PHE A 211 7.67 12.55 11.76
N GLN A 212 6.77 12.06 12.62
CA GLN A 212 6.31 10.67 12.59
C GLN A 212 5.51 10.37 11.31
N LEU A 213 4.61 11.27 10.91
CA LEU A 213 3.85 11.14 9.68
C LEU A 213 4.77 11.12 8.45
N ASN A 214 5.72 12.07 8.38
CA ASN A 214 6.68 12.13 7.27
C ASN A 214 7.54 10.87 7.18
N LEU A 215 8.05 10.36 8.31
CA LEU A 215 8.87 9.16 8.30
C LEU A 215 8.08 7.92 7.86
N ARG A 216 6.85 7.73 8.37
CA ARG A 216 5.99 6.61 7.96
C ARG A 216 5.63 6.69 6.48
N SER A 217 5.15 7.85 6.03
CA SER A 217 4.78 8.06 4.63
C SER A 217 5.97 7.91 3.68
N LEU A 218 7.16 8.41 4.04
CA LEU A 218 8.39 8.19 3.27
C LEU A 218 8.79 6.72 3.21
N THR A 219 8.64 5.99 4.31
CA THR A 219 8.93 4.55 4.35
C THR A 219 7.99 3.79 3.42
N PHE A 220 6.71 4.14 3.39
CA PHE A 220 5.74 3.55 2.46
C PHE A 220 5.98 3.97 1.01
N THR A 221 6.40 5.20 0.76
CA THR A 221 6.79 5.69 -0.57
C THR A 221 8.01 4.93 -1.10
N LEU A 222 9.05 4.80 -0.28
CA LEU A 222 10.23 4.00 -0.62
C LEU A 222 9.86 2.52 -0.79
N GLY A 223 9.02 1.97 0.09
CA GLY A 223 8.51 0.60 -0.01
C GLY A 223 7.73 0.35 -1.30
N ALA A 224 6.91 1.30 -1.74
CA ALA A 224 6.20 1.24 -3.02
C ALA A 224 7.15 1.29 -4.23
N LEU A 225 8.19 2.12 -4.18
CA LEU A 225 9.22 2.15 -5.24
C LEU A 225 10.03 0.85 -5.27
N VAL A 226 10.45 0.34 -4.12
CA VAL A 226 11.12 -0.97 -4.01
C VAL A 226 10.20 -2.08 -4.50
N PHE A 227 8.90 -2.03 -4.19
CA PHE A 227 7.92 -2.96 -4.73
C PHE A 227 7.90 -2.94 -6.27
N VAL A 228 7.88 -1.75 -6.90
CA VAL A 228 7.94 -1.64 -8.36
C VAL A 228 9.25 -2.22 -8.89
N VAL A 229 10.40 -1.90 -8.29
CA VAL A 229 11.70 -2.48 -8.67
C VAL A 229 11.70 -4.00 -8.53
N VAL A 230 11.17 -4.54 -7.43
CA VAL A 230 11.05 -5.98 -7.20
C VAL A 230 10.04 -6.61 -8.16
N ALA A 231 8.96 -5.94 -8.53
CA ALA A 231 7.99 -6.44 -9.50
C ALA A 231 8.59 -6.55 -10.91
N LEU A 232 9.26 -5.48 -11.37
CA LEU A 232 10.06 -5.49 -12.60
C LEU A 232 11.17 -6.54 -12.52
N GLY A 233 11.81 -6.64 -11.35
CA GLY A 233 12.80 -7.64 -11.01
C GLY A 233 12.24 -9.05 -11.08
N CYS A 234 11.08 -9.37 -10.51
CA CYS A 234 10.49 -10.71 -10.56
C CYS A 234 10.18 -11.14 -11.99
N ILE A 235 9.87 -10.21 -12.89
CA ILE A 235 9.67 -10.50 -14.31
C ILE A 235 10.99 -10.97 -14.97
N VAL A 236 12.14 -10.44 -14.52
CA VAL A 236 13.48 -10.62 -15.12
C VAL A 236 14.35 -11.65 -14.37
N VAL A 237 14.36 -11.55 -13.05
CA VAL A 237 15.15 -12.30 -12.07
C VAL A 237 14.54 -13.65 -11.77
N LEU A 238 13.21 -13.84 -11.81
CA LEU A 238 12.64 -15.17 -11.57
C LEU A 238 13.27 -16.25 -12.49
N PRO A 239 13.42 -16.04 -13.81
CA PRO A 239 14.13 -17.01 -14.65
C PRO A 239 15.64 -17.14 -14.33
N VAL A 240 16.31 -16.09 -13.82
CA VAL A 240 17.73 -16.16 -13.42
C VAL A 240 17.92 -16.88 -12.07
N ALA A 241 17.05 -16.64 -11.09
CA ALA A 241 17.06 -17.31 -9.79
C ALA A 241 16.73 -18.80 -9.93
N LEU A 242 15.83 -19.16 -10.85
CA LEU A 242 15.52 -20.56 -11.16
C LEU A 242 16.66 -21.27 -11.89
N ASN A 243 17.44 -20.55 -12.70
CA ASN A 243 18.72 -21.06 -13.22
C ASN A 243 19.72 -21.32 -12.09
N PHE A 244 19.75 -20.47 -11.05
CA PHE A 244 20.62 -20.66 -9.88
C PHE A 244 20.24 -21.91 -9.06
N LEU A 245 18.95 -22.21 -8.92
CA LEU A 245 18.45 -23.47 -8.34
C LEU A 245 18.89 -24.72 -9.13
N GLY A 246 19.21 -24.54 -10.42
CA GLY A 246 19.85 -25.56 -11.25
C GLY A 246 21.23 -26.00 -10.72
N TYR A 247 21.99 -25.13 -10.05
CA TYR A 247 23.25 -25.50 -9.39
C TYR A 247 23.04 -26.39 -8.17
N PHE A 248 21.87 -26.34 -7.53
CA PHE A 248 21.49 -27.21 -6.42
C PHE A 248 20.82 -28.53 -6.87
N GLY A 249 20.91 -28.86 -8.17
CA GLY A 249 20.35 -30.11 -8.73
C GLY A 249 18.86 -30.06 -9.07
N ILE A 250 18.19 -28.93 -8.81
CA ILE A 250 16.79 -28.73 -9.17
C ILE A 250 16.74 -28.12 -10.58
N ARG A 251 16.70 -28.97 -11.61
CA ARG A 251 16.62 -28.53 -13.00
C ARG A 251 15.18 -28.14 -13.36
N ILE A 252 14.83 -26.89 -13.12
CA ILE A 252 13.60 -26.31 -13.63
C ILE A 252 13.95 -25.54 -14.91
N SER A 253 13.41 -25.95 -16.06
CA SER A 253 13.70 -25.26 -17.33
C SER A 253 13.26 -23.79 -17.23
N PRO A 254 14.12 -22.79 -17.43
CA PRO A 254 13.76 -21.37 -17.33
C PRO A 254 12.67 -20.93 -18.32
N THR A 255 12.48 -21.71 -19.39
CA THR A 255 11.46 -21.54 -20.43
C THR A 255 10.17 -22.30 -20.13
N ALA A 256 10.08 -22.98 -18.98
CA ALA A 256 8.88 -23.68 -18.59
C ALA A 256 7.71 -22.72 -18.40
N TRP A 257 6.65 -22.94 -19.18
CA TRP A 257 5.41 -22.16 -19.13
C TRP A 257 4.80 -22.07 -17.71
N TYR A 258 5.00 -23.08 -16.87
CA TYR A 258 4.52 -23.09 -15.48
C TYR A 258 5.28 -22.14 -14.53
N ILE A 259 6.55 -21.82 -14.82
CA ILE A 259 7.30 -20.77 -14.10
C ILE A 259 6.76 -19.39 -14.46
N ALA A 260 6.46 -19.16 -15.75
CA ALA A 260 5.87 -17.92 -16.22
C ALA A 260 4.51 -17.68 -15.54
N LEU A 261 3.75 -18.74 -15.27
CA LEU A 261 2.51 -18.69 -14.49
C LEU A 261 2.73 -18.34 -13.01
N LEU A 262 3.81 -18.81 -12.37
CA LEU A 262 4.09 -18.55 -10.94
C LEU A 262 4.39 -17.06 -10.65
N ARG A 263 4.78 -16.29 -11.66
CA ARG A 263 4.98 -14.83 -11.55
C ARG A 263 3.72 -14.11 -11.05
N TRP A 264 2.55 -14.52 -11.54
CA TRP A 264 1.29 -13.86 -11.25
C TRP A 264 0.84 -14.03 -9.79
N PRO A 265 0.82 -15.26 -9.22
CA PRO A 265 0.60 -15.44 -7.79
C PRO A 265 1.63 -14.73 -6.92
N ALA A 266 2.91 -14.70 -7.31
CA ALA A 266 3.95 -14.02 -6.55
C ALA A 266 3.70 -12.50 -6.49
N LEU A 267 3.44 -11.87 -7.64
CA LEU A 267 3.09 -10.44 -7.70
C LEU A 267 1.81 -10.13 -6.92
N LEU A 268 0.79 -11.00 -7.02
CA LEU A 268 -0.43 -10.87 -6.24
C LEU A 268 -0.15 -10.98 -4.73
N ALA A 269 0.65 -11.94 -4.28
CA ALA A 269 1.01 -12.10 -2.87
C ALA A 269 1.72 -10.85 -2.32
N VAL A 270 2.64 -10.28 -3.10
CA VAL A 270 3.34 -9.05 -2.70
C VAL A 270 2.39 -7.84 -2.71
N LEU A 271 1.48 -7.73 -3.68
CA LEU A 271 0.42 -6.70 -3.69
C LEU A 271 -0.47 -6.83 -2.44
N LEU A 272 -0.93 -8.03 -2.12
CA LEU A 272 -1.75 -8.30 -0.93
C LEU A 272 -1.01 -7.94 0.36
N LEU A 273 0.29 -8.25 0.44
CA LEU A 273 1.13 -7.84 1.56
C LEU A 273 1.27 -6.32 1.65
N ALA A 274 1.48 -5.63 0.52
CA ALA A 274 1.56 -4.17 0.48
C ALA A 274 0.25 -3.51 0.94
N LEU A 275 -0.90 -4.01 0.49
CA LEU A 275 -2.21 -3.57 0.95
C LEU A 275 -2.43 -3.84 2.45
N ALA A 276 -2.04 -5.03 2.94
CA ALA A 276 -2.15 -5.37 4.36
C ALA A 276 -1.28 -4.47 5.24
N LEU A 277 -0.06 -4.15 4.79
CA LEU A 277 0.80 -3.17 5.46
C LEU A 277 0.17 -1.77 5.43
N LEU A 278 -0.39 -1.36 4.29
CA LEU A 278 -1.04 -0.07 4.13
C LEU A 278 -2.22 0.08 5.08
N TYR A 279 -3.12 -0.90 5.17
CA TYR A 279 -4.26 -0.85 6.10
C TYR A 279 -3.84 -0.96 7.57
N ARG A 280 -2.73 -1.62 7.87
CA ARG A 280 -2.24 -1.79 9.23
C ARG A 280 -1.51 -0.56 9.78
N TYR A 281 -0.73 0.15 8.95
CA TYR A 281 0.13 1.25 9.39
C TYR A 281 -0.24 2.62 8.79
N GLY A 282 -1.09 2.64 7.77
CA GLY A 282 -1.59 3.84 7.11
C GLY A 282 -2.44 4.69 8.07
N PRO A 283 -3.54 4.18 8.64
CA PRO A 283 -4.38 4.92 9.58
C PRO A 283 -3.69 5.32 10.90
N SER A 284 -4.12 6.44 11.52
CA SER A 284 -3.52 7.02 12.74
C SER A 284 -4.09 6.44 14.04
N ARG A 285 -4.13 5.12 14.14
CA ARG A 285 -4.70 4.38 15.28
C ARG A 285 -3.75 3.31 15.82
N ASP A 286 -4.13 2.68 16.93
CA ASP A 286 -3.41 1.51 17.42
C ASP A 286 -3.55 0.32 16.46
N LEU A 287 -2.46 -0.45 16.34
CA LEU A 287 -2.30 -1.41 15.24
C LEU A 287 -3.34 -2.53 15.34
N PRO A 288 -4.09 -2.82 14.26
CA PRO A 288 -4.99 -3.98 14.23
C PRO A 288 -4.18 -5.29 14.14
N ARG A 289 -4.75 -6.40 14.61
CA ARG A 289 -4.17 -7.75 14.36
C ARG A 289 -4.27 -8.08 12.87
N TRP A 290 -3.30 -8.83 12.34
CA TRP A 290 -3.22 -9.17 10.91
C TRP A 290 -4.51 -9.79 10.34
N ARG A 291 -5.19 -10.59 11.14
CA ARG A 291 -6.47 -11.21 10.76
C ARG A 291 -7.57 -10.21 10.39
N TRP A 292 -7.56 -9.00 10.97
CA TRP A 292 -8.61 -7.99 10.74
C TRP A 292 -8.34 -7.12 9.51
N VAL A 293 -7.10 -7.08 9.01
CA VAL A 293 -6.76 -6.33 7.77
C VAL A 293 -6.76 -7.22 6.52
N THR A 294 -6.62 -8.53 6.69
CA THR A 294 -6.48 -9.49 5.58
C THR A 294 -7.71 -9.55 4.66
N PRO A 295 -8.96 -9.57 5.15
CA PRO A 295 -10.14 -9.67 4.29
C PRO A 295 -10.27 -8.50 3.31
N GLY A 296 -10.05 -7.27 3.77
CA GLY A 296 -10.05 -6.07 2.95
C GLY A 296 -8.89 -6.05 1.96
N SER A 297 -7.69 -6.49 2.35
CA SER A 297 -6.55 -6.61 1.42
C SER A 297 -6.82 -7.61 0.31
N LEU A 298 -7.40 -8.77 0.63
CA LEU A 298 -7.78 -9.77 -0.36
C LEU A 298 -8.86 -9.24 -1.31
N THR A 299 -9.90 -8.61 -0.75
CA THR A 299 -11.00 -8.04 -1.54
C THR A 299 -10.49 -6.95 -2.47
N ALA A 300 -9.73 -5.99 -1.95
CA ALA A 300 -9.14 -4.93 -2.76
C ALA A 300 -8.21 -5.50 -3.85
N GLY A 301 -7.35 -6.46 -3.53
CA GLY A 301 -6.47 -7.08 -4.52
C GLY A 301 -7.22 -7.78 -5.67
N VAL A 302 -8.27 -8.55 -5.35
CA VAL A 302 -9.10 -9.24 -6.35
C VAL A 302 -9.89 -8.25 -7.19
N VAL A 303 -10.59 -7.30 -6.55
CA VAL A 303 -11.39 -6.28 -7.26
C VAL A 303 -10.49 -5.40 -8.11
N TRP A 304 -9.29 -5.06 -7.64
CA TRP A 304 -8.30 -4.29 -8.41
C TRP A 304 -7.81 -5.03 -9.65
N LEU A 305 -7.56 -6.34 -9.55
CA LEU A 305 -7.19 -7.15 -10.70
C LEU A 305 -8.31 -7.20 -11.75
N VAL A 306 -9.55 -7.46 -11.30
CA VAL A 306 -10.73 -7.47 -12.18
C VAL A 306 -10.94 -6.12 -12.84
N ALA A 307 -10.84 -5.03 -12.07
CA ALA A 307 -10.96 -3.66 -12.57
C ALA A 307 -9.85 -3.32 -13.56
N SER A 308 -8.61 -3.77 -13.34
CA SER A 308 -7.47 -3.51 -14.24
C SER A 308 -7.63 -4.25 -15.57
N ILE A 309 -8.10 -5.50 -15.55
CA ILE A 309 -8.43 -6.25 -16.76
C ILE A 309 -9.59 -5.57 -17.51
N GLY A 310 -10.67 -5.23 -16.80
CA GLY A 310 -11.84 -4.56 -17.37
C GLY A 310 -11.51 -3.19 -17.98
N PHE A 311 -10.69 -2.40 -17.28
CA PHE A 311 -10.25 -1.09 -17.77
C PHE A 311 -9.32 -1.22 -18.97
N SER A 312 -8.40 -2.19 -18.97
CA SER A 312 -7.54 -2.48 -20.13
C SER A 312 -8.37 -2.87 -21.36
N TRP A 313 -9.40 -3.70 -21.18
CA TRP A 313 -10.35 -4.04 -22.24
C TRP A 313 -11.11 -2.80 -22.73
N TYR A 314 -11.61 -1.96 -21.82
CA TYR A 314 -12.32 -0.72 -22.15
C TYR A 314 -11.46 0.21 -23.00
N VAL A 315 -10.23 0.49 -22.59
CA VAL A 315 -9.30 1.35 -23.35
C VAL A 315 -8.94 0.72 -24.70
N ALA A 316 -8.78 -0.61 -24.78
CA ALA A 316 -8.47 -1.25 -26.06
C ALA A 316 -9.62 -1.19 -27.09
N HIS A 317 -10.88 -1.20 -26.65
CA HIS A 317 -12.04 -1.25 -27.55
C HIS A 317 -12.71 0.10 -27.78
N PHE A 318 -12.69 0.98 -26.77
CA PHE A 318 -13.31 2.30 -26.81
C PHE A 318 -12.29 3.44 -26.78
N GLY A 319 -10.99 3.13 -26.76
CA GLY A 319 -9.90 4.11 -26.70
C GLY A 319 -9.60 4.85 -27.99
N SER A 320 -10.51 4.86 -28.98
CA SER A 320 -10.44 5.81 -30.11
C SER A 320 -10.49 7.28 -29.64
N TYR A 321 -10.71 7.55 -28.35
CA TYR A 321 -10.41 8.82 -27.71
C TYR A 321 -8.98 9.32 -27.96
N ASN A 322 -7.97 8.45 -28.09
CA ASN A 322 -6.61 8.85 -28.45
C ASN A 322 -6.51 9.38 -29.90
N GLU A 323 -7.40 8.97 -30.80
CA GLU A 323 -7.42 9.49 -32.18
C GLU A 323 -7.94 10.92 -32.23
N THR A 324 -8.92 11.25 -31.37
CA THR A 324 -9.52 12.60 -31.29
C THR A 324 -8.75 13.55 -30.37
N TYR A 325 -8.20 13.05 -29.26
CA TYR A 325 -7.57 13.86 -28.21
C TYR A 325 -6.07 13.61 -28.01
N GLY A 326 -5.47 12.67 -28.72
CA GLY A 326 -4.02 12.38 -28.67
C GLY A 326 -3.53 12.10 -27.24
N SER A 327 -2.43 12.75 -26.86
CA SER A 327 -1.82 12.62 -25.53
C SER A 327 -2.72 13.04 -24.35
N LEU A 328 -3.74 13.88 -24.60
CA LEU A 328 -4.72 14.24 -23.58
C LEU A 328 -5.62 13.06 -23.22
N GLY A 329 -5.95 12.20 -24.19
CA GLY A 329 -6.70 10.96 -23.96
C GLY A 329 -5.95 9.99 -23.06
N ALA A 330 -4.66 9.80 -23.31
CA ALA A 330 -3.77 8.97 -22.49
C ALA A 330 -3.70 9.47 -21.03
N ALA A 331 -3.57 10.80 -20.84
CA ALA A 331 -3.58 11.41 -19.52
C ALA A 331 -4.90 11.16 -18.78
N ILE A 332 -6.05 11.44 -19.42
CA ILE A 332 -7.37 11.21 -18.82
C ILE A 332 -7.56 9.73 -18.45
N GLY A 333 -7.21 8.80 -19.35
CA GLY A 333 -7.29 7.37 -19.07
C GLY A 333 -6.43 6.96 -17.86
N PHE A 334 -5.21 7.49 -17.75
CA PHE A 334 -4.35 7.24 -16.60
C PHE A 334 -4.93 7.81 -15.30
N MET A 335 -5.47 9.04 -15.34
CA MET A 335 -6.16 9.64 -14.18
C MET A 335 -7.34 8.78 -13.73
N THR A 336 -8.18 8.33 -14.66
CA THR A 336 -9.32 7.45 -14.37
C THR A 336 -8.86 6.13 -13.76
N TRP A 337 -7.77 5.54 -14.25
CA TRP A 337 -7.25 4.30 -13.70
C TRP A 337 -6.71 4.45 -12.27
N ILE A 338 -5.98 5.54 -11.96
CA ILE A 338 -5.54 5.84 -10.59
C ILE A 338 -6.75 6.07 -9.68
N TRP A 339 -7.77 6.76 -10.19
CA TRP A 339 -9.00 7.04 -9.45
C TRP A 339 -9.73 5.75 -9.08
N ILE A 340 -9.97 4.86 -10.04
CA ILE A 340 -10.53 3.53 -9.81
C ILE A 340 -9.67 2.74 -8.82
N SER A 341 -8.35 2.75 -9.00
CA SER A 341 -7.42 2.03 -8.11
C SER A 341 -7.51 2.54 -6.67
N SER A 342 -7.52 3.86 -6.49
CA SER A 342 -7.62 4.50 -5.17
C SER A 342 -8.97 4.21 -4.52
N THR A 343 -10.07 4.25 -5.29
CA THR A 343 -11.40 3.84 -4.81
C THR A 343 -11.42 2.40 -4.31
N ILE A 344 -10.80 1.47 -5.04
CA ILE A 344 -10.75 0.06 -4.64
C ILE A 344 -9.91 -0.15 -3.38
N VAL A 345 -8.80 0.57 -3.25
CA VAL A 345 -7.99 0.55 -2.03
C VAL A 345 -8.78 1.08 -0.84
N LEU A 346 -9.52 2.19 -0.99
CA LEU A 346 -10.35 2.74 0.08
C LEU A 346 -11.52 1.81 0.43
N LEU A 347 -12.15 1.17 -0.56
CA LEU A 347 -13.18 0.15 -0.34
C LEU A 347 -12.66 -1.03 0.49
N GLY A 348 -11.43 -1.50 0.24
CA GLY A 348 -10.82 -2.53 1.08
C GLY A 348 -10.54 -2.06 2.52
N GLY A 349 -10.21 -0.77 2.69
CA GLY A 349 -10.13 -0.13 4.01
C GLY A 349 -11.48 -0.14 4.73
N GLU A 350 -12.55 0.22 4.01
CA GLU A 350 -13.93 0.28 4.52
C GLU A 350 -14.39 -1.09 5.03
N ILE A 351 -14.12 -2.15 4.25
CA ILE A 351 -14.43 -3.52 4.64
C ILE A 351 -13.70 -3.90 5.93
N ASN A 352 -12.43 -3.54 6.05
CA ASN A 352 -11.66 -3.82 7.27
C ASN A 352 -12.16 -3.01 8.47
N ALA A 353 -12.46 -1.73 8.27
CA ALA A 353 -13.05 -0.86 9.29
C ALA A 353 -14.35 -1.46 9.82
N GLU A 354 -15.26 -1.84 8.92
CA GLU A 354 -16.58 -2.35 9.28
C GLU A 354 -16.58 -3.78 9.82
N LEU A 355 -15.59 -4.60 9.47
CA LEU A 355 -15.35 -5.89 10.11
C LEU A 355 -14.91 -5.74 11.56
N GLU A 356 -14.01 -4.79 11.86
CA GLU A 356 -13.62 -4.49 13.23
C GLU A 356 -14.81 -3.92 14.01
N HIS A 357 -15.58 -3.03 13.39
CA HIS A 357 -16.79 -2.41 13.95
C HIS A 357 -17.92 -3.42 14.24
N GLN A 358 -17.84 -4.64 13.70
CA GLN A 358 -18.83 -5.69 13.96
C GLN A 358 -18.68 -6.34 15.34
N THR A 359 -17.47 -6.40 15.90
CA THR A 359 -17.16 -7.13 17.13
C THR A 359 -16.85 -6.21 18.31
N ALA A 360 -17.26 -6.61 19.51
CA ALA A 360 -16.89 -5.93 20.75
C ALA A 360 -15.54 -6.41 21.31
N ARG A 361 -14.99 -7.51 20.78
CA ARG A 361 -13.67 -8.01 21.17
C ARG A 361 -12.57 -7.06 20.69
N ASP A 362 -11.47 -7.04 21.42
CA ASP A 362 -10.34 -6.19 21.06
C ASP A 362 -9.63 -6.72 19.80
N THR A 363 -9.72 -5.93 18.73
CA THR A 363 -9.13 -6.24 17.43
C THR A 363 -7.68 -5.77 17.33
N THR A 364 -7.21 -4.99 18.30
CA THR A 364 -5.87 -4.39 18.31
C THR A 364 -4.82 -5.38 18.85
N VAL A 365 -3.55 -5.11 18.57
CA VAL A 365 -2.45 -5.93 19.08
C VAL A 365 -2.08 -5.44 20.48
N GLY A 366 -1.78 -6.35 21.42
CA GLY A 366 -1.36 -6.01 22.78
C GLY A 366 -2.11 -6.82 23.83
N PRO A 367 -1.94 -6.48 25.12
CA PRO A 367 -2.86 -6.89 26.17
C PRO A 367 -4.29 -6.44 25.82
N GLU A 368 -5.30 -7.19 26.26
CA GLU A 368 -6.69 -6.79 26.00
C GLU A 368 -7.02 -5.48 26.73
N VAL A 369 -7.51 -4.51 25.97
CA VAL A 369 -7.92 -3.21 26.48
C VAL A 369 -9.45 -3.11 26.40
N PRO A 370 -10.13 -2.56 27.42
CA PRO A 370 -11.57 -2.33 27.36
C PRO A 370 -11.92 -1.38 26.20
N MET A 371 -13.10 -1.60 25.64
CA MET A 371 -13.66 -0.74 24.60
C MET A 371 -13.76 0.72 25.09
N GLY A 372 -13.34 1.66 24.24
CA GLY A 372 -13.22 3.08 24.54
C GLY A 372 -11.79 3.53 24.89
N ALA A 373 -10.88 2.59 25.14
CA ALA A 373 -9.49 2.86 25.48
C ALA A 373 -8.48 2.24 24.50
N ARG A 374 -8.94 1.63 23.39
CA ARG A 374 -8.08 0.95 22.40
C ARG A 374 -7.45 1.94 21.40
N ARG A 375 -7.78 3.24 21.49
CA ARG A 375 -7.31 4.31 20.58
C ARG A 375 -7.52 3.97 19.10
N ALA A 376 -8.65 3.32 18.82
CA ALA A 376 -9.04 2.90 17.49
C ALA A 376 -10.56 2.93 17.41
N ARG A 377 -11.13 3.90 16.70
CA ARG A 377 -12.57 4.21 16.65
C ARG A 377 -13.43 2.97 16.35
N MET A 378 -13.06 2.21 15.32
CA MET A 378 -13.78 0.99 14.92
C MET A 378 -13.62 -0.17 15.90
N ALA A 379 -12.57 -0.17 16.72
CA ALA A 379 -12.41 -1.15 17.80
C ALA A 379 -13.06 -0.68 19.11
N ASP A 380 -13.28 0.62 19.27
CA ASP A 380 -13.84 1.26 20.46
C ASP A 380 -15.37 1.45 20.39
N THR A 381 -15.99 1.04 19.29
CA THR A 381 -17.44 1.17 19.06
C THR A 381 -17.99 -0.08 18.37
N VAL A 382 -19.33 -0.21 18.33
CA VAL A 382 -20.03 -1.33 17.68
C VAL A 382 -21.06 -0.79 16.71
N GLY A 383 -20.99 -1.24 15.45
CA GLY A 383 -21.86 -0.78 14.38
C GLY A 383 -23.28 -1.31 14.53
N ALA A 384 -24.28 -0.50 14.22
CA ALA A 384 -25.67 -0.90 14.25
C ALA A 384 -25.97 -2.00 13.22
N PRO A 385 -26.96 -2.86 13.50
CA PRO A 385 -27.43 -3.83 12.51
C PRO A 385 -28.11 -3.14 11.32
N ALA A 386 -28.10 -3.82 10.17
CA ALA A 386 -28.78 -3.41 8.95
C ALA A 386 -30.31 -3.53 9.01
#